data_AF-A0A7C7W013-F1
#
_entry.id   AF-A0A7C7W013-F1
#
_cell.length_a   1.000
_cell.length_b   1.000
_cell.length_c   1.000
_cell.angle_alpha   90.00
_cell.angle_beta   90.00
_cell.angle_gamma   90.00
#
_symmetry.space_group_name_H-M   'P 1'
#
loop_
_entity.id
_entity.type
_entity.pdbx_description
1 polymer ?
#
loop_
_entity_poly.entity_id
_entity_poly.type
_entity_poly.pdbx_seq_one_letter_code
_entity_poly.pdbx_strand_id
1 'polypeptide(L)' 'MKAGRGTAQRRAEIARLLDRDGAVEVADLAARFGVAAPTIRRDLGWLAAQGL' A
#
# COMPACT_ATOMS: atom_id res chain seq x y z
N MET A 1 6.51 -12.93 -15.34
CA MET A 1 5.31 -12.50 -14.59
C MET A 1 5.64 -12.36 -13.09
N LYS A 2 5.61 -11.15 -12.51
CA LYS A 2 5.89 -10.88 -11.07
C LYS A 2 4.90 -9.87 -10.42
N ALA A 3 3.84 -9.46 -11.12
CA ALA A 3 2.96 -8.39 -10.66
C ALA A 3 2.07 -8.75 -9.45
N GLY A 4 1.70 -10.03 -9.29
CA GLY A 4 0.80 -10.47 -8.21
C GLY A 4 1.47 -10.54 -6.83
N ARG A 5 2.68 -11.14 -6.74
CA ARG A 5 3.42 -11.27 -5.46
C ARG A 5 3.85 -9.91 -4.91
N GLY A 6 4.31 -9.00 -5.76
CA GLY A 6 4.71 -7.66 -5.33
C GLY A 6 3.54 -6.82 -4.80
N THR A 7 2.34 -7.00 -5.36
CA THR A 7 1.15 -6.24 -4.93
C THR A 7 0.57 -6.75 -3.62
N ALA A 8 0.46 -8.08 -3.44
CA ALA A 8 -0.01 -8.65 -2.18
C ALA A 8 0.94 -8.30 -1.02
N GLN A 9 2.26 -8.44 -1.23
CA GLN A 9 3.26 -8.08 -0.22
C GLN A 9 3.22 -6.60 0.14
N ARG A 10 3.13 -5.72 -0.86
CA ARG A 10 3.04 -4.27 -0.65
C ARG A 10 1.79 -3.89 0.15
N ARG A 11 0.61 -4.45 -0.18
CA ARG A 11 -0.63 -4.19 0.56
C ARG A 11 -0.56 -4.66 2.01
N ALA A 12 0.01 -5.84 2.26
CA ALA A 12 0.20 -6.34 3.63
C ALA A 12 1.13 -5.41 4.44
N GLU A 13 2.18 -4.87 3.83
CA GLU A 13 3.07 -3.94 4.51
C GLU A 13 2.41 -2.57 4.73
N ILE A 14 1.65 -2.05 3.77
CA ILE A 14 0.88 -0.80 3.93
C ILE A 14 -0.09 -0.92 5.12
N ALA A 15 -0.81 -2.04 5.23
CA ALA A 15 -1.72 -2.28 6.35
C ALA A 15 -1.00 -2.27 7.71
N ARG A 16 0.18 -2.90 7.81
CA ARG A 16 0.98 -2.87 9.05
C ARG A 16 1.43 -1.47 9.43
N LEU A 17 1.81 -0.65 8.45
CA LEU A 17 2.21 0.73 8.70
C LEU A 17 1.04 1.57 9.16
N LEU A 18 -0.13 1.39 8.55
CA LEU A 18 -1.34 2.09 8.97
C LEU A 18 -1.79 1.69 10.38
N ASP A 19 -1.72 0.40 10.73
CA ASP A 19 -2.04 -0.10 12.07
C ASP A 19 -1.06 0.45 13.13
N ARG A 20 0.24 0.52 12.80
CA ARG A 20 1.28 1.02 13.71
C ARG A 20 1.24 2.54 13.89
N ASP A 21 1.11 3.27 12.79
CA ASP A 21 1.32 4.73 12.74
C ASP A 21 -0.01 5.51 12.77
N GLY A 22 -1.15 4.84 12.60
CA GLY A 22 -2.50 5.42 12.53
C GLY A 22 -2.80 6.20 11.25
N ALA A 23 -1.77 6.71 10.58
CA ALA A 23 -1.85 7.38 9.30
C ALA A 23 -0.58 7.12 8.48
N VAL A 24 -0.70 7.22 7.16
CA VAL A 24 0.42 7.09 6.21
C VAL A 24 0.28 8.09 5.09
N GLU A 25 1.40 8.64 4.64
CA GLU A 25 1.43 9.54 3.48
C GLU A 25 1.65 8.76 2.19
N VAL A 26 0.83 9.05 1.17
CA VAL A 26 0.90 8.35 -0.13
C VAL A 26 2.26 8.59 -0.80
N ALA A 27 2.83 9.79 -0.67
CA ALA A 27 4.13 10.14 -1.23
C ALA A 27 5.26 9.30 -0.61
N ASP A 28 5.23 9.11 0.71
CA ASP A 28 6.23 8.34 1.44
C ASP A 28 6.17 6.85 1.09
N LEU A 29 4.96 6.29 0.98
CA LEU A 29 4.77 4.92 0.55
C LEU A 29 5.25 4.72 -0.90
N ALA A 30 4.95 5.68 -1.79
CA ALA A 30 5.39 5.64 -3.18
C ALA A 30 6.93 5.61 -3.28
N ALA A 31 7.61 6.48 -2.53
CA ALA A 31 9.07 6.48 -2.44
C ALA A 31 9.62 5.18 -1.84
N ARG A 32 9.03 4.69 -0.73
CA ARG A 32 9.46 3.47 -0.04
C ARG A 32 9.35 2.21 -0.90
N PHE A 33 8.28 2.09 -1.67
CA PHE A 33 8.03 0.90 -2.51
C PHE A 33 8.54 1.05 -3.95
N GLY A 34 9.06 2.21 -4.33
CA GLY A 34 9.52 2.48 -5.69
C GLY A 34 8.41 2.39 -6.73
N VAL A 35 7.19 2.82 -6.37
CA VAL A 35 6.02 2.79 -7.26
C VAL A 35 5.41 4.20 -7.37
N ALA A 36 4.60 4.43 -8.38
CA ALA A 36 3.91 5.71 -8.54
C ALA A 36 2.78 5.87 -7.50
N ALA A 37 2.49 7.11 -7.10
CA ALA A 37 1.41 7.43 -6.16
C ALA A 37 0.03 6.83 -6.55
N PRO A 38 -0.39 6.79 -7.84
CA PRO A 38 -1.63 6.12 -8.23
C PRO A 38 -1.67 4.63 -7.90
N THR A 39 -0.53 3.93 -7.92
CA THR A 39 -0.43 2.53 -7.51
C THR A 39 -0.74 2.38 -6.03
N ILE A 40 -0.15 3.23 -5.17
CA ILE A 40 -0.43 3.26 -3.74
C ILE A 40 -1.90 3.58 -3.47
N ARG A 41 -2.49 4.56 -4.18
CA ARG A 41 -3.93 4.88 -4.03
C ARG A 41 -4.83 3.68 -4.36
N ARG A 42 -4.47 2.91 -5.39
CA ARG A 42 -5.20 1.68 -5.74
C ARG A 42 -5.07 0.60 -4.66
N ASP A 43 -3.90 0.48 -4.06
CA ASP A 43 -3.66 -0.45 -2.96
C ASP A 43 -4.45 -0.07 -1.71
N LEU A 44 -4.42 1.21 -1.32
CA LEU A 44 -5.22 1.74 -0.22
C LEU A 44 -6.73 1.58 -0.47
N GLY A 45 -7.19 1.89 -1.68
CA GLY A 45 -8.59 1.68 -2.06
C GLY A 45 -9.01 0.20 -2.01
N TRP A 46 -8.11 -0.72 -2.37
CA TRP A 46 -8.36 -2.14 -2.19
C TRP A 46 -8.41 -2.54 -0.72
N LEU A 47 -7.49 -2.05 0.12
CA LEU A 47 -7.47 -2.34 1.56
C LEU A 47 -8.74 -1.81 2.24
N ALA A 48 -9.16 -0.59 1.92
CA ALA A 48 -10.41 0.00 2.41
C ALA A 48 -11.64 -0.84 2.02
N ALA A 49 -11.67 -1.37 0.79
CA ALA A 49 -12.72 -2.27 0.35
C ALA A 49 -12.71 -3.65 1.06
N GLN A 50 -11.64 -3.99 1.79
CA GLN A 50 -11.56 -5.19 2.62
C GLN A 50 -11.83 -4.91 4.11
N GLY A 51 -12.19 -3.68 4.48
CA GLY A 51 -12.49 -3.30 5.87
C GLY A 51 -11.26 -2.93 6.70
N LEU A 52 -10.16 -2.58 6.03
CA LEU A 52 -9.00 -1.92 6.63
C LEU A 52 -9.22 -0.41 6.68
#